data_AF-A0A1F7F9S9-F1
#
_entry.id   AF-A0A1F7F9S9-F1
#
_cell.length_a   1.000
_cell.length_b   1.000
_cell.length_c   1.000
_cell.angle_alpha   90.00
_cell.angle_beta   90.00
_cell.angle_gamma   90.00
#
_symmetry.space_group_name_H-M   'P 1'
#
loop_
_entity.id
_entity.type
_entity.pdbx_description
1 polymer ?
#
loop_
_entity_poly.entity_id
_entity_poly.type
_entity_poly.pdbx_seq_one_letter_code
_entity_poly.pdbx_strand_id
1 'polypeptide(L)'
;MNTLTNALDFINESMFYSRPIPQTQKRNLTALITDRQGKPGAYSTMFAPFPKEDISHYRLFTGESPSPLSAIHIIGEECCRALLLLGIHNHKTTTAISKANEVIVVNHLQRKRNPKQTFPKAFFCCPKCTCGLWRHYSARTNATAEKVLSDGMKALKQWRNGKGGWTQFPAYYTLFTLLEIDMPQARKELTYAAKSCEATITKLRAPRGTYAQRRVDVLKRVLSLV
;
A
#
# COMPACT_ATOMS: atom_id res chain seq x y z
N MET A 1 17.10 -13.45 -1.96
CA MET A 1 15.92 -12.58 -2.18
C MET A 1 16.37 -11.56 -3.21
N ASN A 2 16.03 -11.77 -4.49
CA ASN A 2 16.81 -11.17 -5.59
C ASN A 2 16.06 -10.05 -6.34
N THR A 3 14.88 -9.67 -5.86
CA THR A 3 14.04 -8.65 -6.49
C THR A 3 13.49 -7.68 -5.43
N LEU A 4 13.21 -6.46 -5.84
CA LEU A 4 12.57 -5.44 -5.02
C LEU A 4 11.15 -5.88 -4.62
N THR A 5 10.41 -6.45 -5.57
CA THR A 5 9.06 -6.98 -5.33
C THR A 5 9.04 -8.10 -4.29
N ASN A 6 9.99 -9.03 -4.30
CA ASN A 6 10.10 -10.08 -3.27
C ASN A 6 10.51 -9.51 -1.90
N ALA A 7 11.35 -8.47 -1.88
CA ALA A 7 11.70 -7.78 -0.63
C ALA A 7 10.48 -7.09 -0.01
N LEU A 8 9.68 -6.40 -0.81
CA LEU A 8 8.43 -5.79 -0.36
C LEU A 8 7.40 -6.83 0.09
N ASP A 9 7.26 -7.94 -0.64
CA ASP A 9 6.35 -9.02 -0.27
C ASP A 9 6.74 -9.66 1.08
N PHE A 10 8.02 -9.93 1.29
CA PHE A 10 8.54 -10.42 2.55
C PHE A 10 8.26 -9.45 3.71
N ILE A 11 8.52 -8.15 3.52
CA ILE A 11 8.24 -7.15 4.56
C ILE A 11 6.74 -7.08 4.86
N ASN A 12 5.90 -7.05 3.83
CA ASN A 12 4.44 -7.05 4.00
C ASN A 12 3.96 -8.29 4.75
N GLU A 13 4.49 -9.48 4.42
CA GLU A 13 4.18 -10.72 5.11
C GLU A 13 4.61 -10.68 6.59
N SER A 14 5.84 -10.25 6.85
CA SER A 14 6.36 -10.13 8.22
C SER A 14 5.52 -9.18 9.06
N MET A 15 5.16 -8.01 8.52
CA MET A 15 4.33 -7.03 9.23
C MET A 15 2.91 -7.53 9.43
N PHE A 16 2.30 -8.14 8.42
CA PHE A 16 0.91 -8.63 8.51
C PHE A 16 0.75 -9.75 9.53
N TYR A 17 1.68 -10.71 9.55
CA TYR A 17 1.66 -11.83 10.51
C TYR A 17 2.43 -11.54 11.80
N SER A 18 2.83 -10.28 12.04
CA SER A 18 3.61 -9.87 13.22
C SER A 18 4.87 -10.72 13.45
N ARG A 19 5.52 -11.18 12.37
CA ARG A 19 6.75 -11.96 12.44
C ARG A 19 7.95 -11.01 12.59
N PRO A 20 8.85 -11.23 13.56
CA PRO A 20 10.01 -10.38 13.73
C PRO A 20 10.95 -10.51 12.51
N ILE A 21 11.51 -9.37 12.07
CA ILE A 21 12.58 -9.33 11.08
C ILE A 21 13.90 -9.14 11.84
N PRO A 22 14.85 -10.09 11.79
CA PRO A 22 16.15 -9.96 12.44
C PRO A 22 16.89 -8.69 12.02
N GLN A 23 17.65 -8.09 12.94
CA GLN A 23 18.31 -6.80 12.71
C GLN A 23 19.25 -6.80 11.49
N THR A 24 20.01 -7.88 11.30
CA THR A 24 20.86 -8.07 10.11
C THR A 24 20.04 -8.06 8.83
N GLN A 25 18.88 -8.73 8.84
CA GLN A 25 17.98 -8.75 7.69
C GLN A 25 17.33 -7.38 7.44
N LYS A 26 16.95 -6.65 8.49
CA LYS A 26 16.46 -5.26 8.37
C LYS A 26 17.49 -4.36 7.68
N ARG A 27 18.76 -4.46 8.08
CA ARG A 27 19.87 -3.72 7.45
C ARG A 27 20.01 -4.07 5.97
N ASN A 28 19.99 -5.37 5.63
CA ASN A 28 20.11 -5.84 4.25
C ASN A 28 18.94 -5.35 3.38
N LEU A 29 17.71 -5.47 3.87
CA LEU A 29 16.50 -4.98 3.18
C LEU A 29 16.52 -3.46 3.00
N THR A 30 16.92 -2.73 4.04
CA THR A 30 17.05 -1.26 3.98
C THR A 30 18.07 -0.86 2.92
N ALA A 31 19.25 -1.47 2.91
CA ALA A 31 20.30 -1.19 1.94
C ALA A 31 19.84 -1.50 0.52
N LEU A 32 19.21 -2.67 0.31
CA LEU A 32 18.67 -3.10 -0.98
C LEU A 32 17.64 -2.10 -1.51
N ILE A 33 16.64 -1.74 -0.71
CA ILE A 33 15.56 -0.81 -1.13
C ILE A 33 16.15 0.59 -1.38
N THR A 34 16.98 1.09 -0.47
CA THR A 34 17.57 2.44 -0.58
C THR A 34 18.42 2.58 -1.84
N ASP A 35 19.13 1.53 -2.26
CA ASP A 35 19.93 1.56 -3.48
C ASP A 35 19.12 1.68 -4.78
N ARG A 36 17.81 1.42 -4.71
CA ARG A 36 16.90 1.54 -5.85
C ARG A 36 16.36 2.95 -6.08
N GLN A 37 16.59 3.89 -5.17
CA GLN A 37 16.08 5.26 -5.30
C GLN A 37 16.69 5.98 -6.51
N GLY A 38 15.84 6.56 -7.36
CA GLY A 38 16.22 7.37 -8.52
C GLY A 38 16.93 6.61 -9.65
N LYS A 39 16.93 5.28 -9.61
CA LYS A 39 17.53 4.44 -10.66
C LYS A 39 16.64 4.40 -11.92
N PRO A 40 17.19 4.07 -13.11
CA PRO A 40 16.38 3.90 -14.31
C PRO A 40 15.21 2.93 -14.10
N GLY A 41 14.02 3.32 -14.57
CA GLY A 41 12.77 2.59 -14.36
C GLY A 41 11.98 2.99 -13.11
N ALA A 42 12.52 3.86 -12.25
CA ALA A 42 11.73 4.51 -11.20
C ALA A 42 10.69 5.46 -11.81
N TYR A 43 9.54 5.58 -11.14
CA TYR A 43 8.64 6.71 -11.39
C TYR A 43 9.29 7.98 -10.81
N SER A 44 9.82 8.84 -11.68
CA SER A 44 10.57 10.04 -11.27
C SER A 44 11.71 9.67 -10.30
N THR A 45 11.82 10.32 -9.14
CA THR A 45 12.85 10.06 -8.12
C THR A 45 12.46 8.98 -7.10
N MET A 46 11.39 8.20 -7.34
CA MET A 46 11.01 7.09 -6.46
C MET A 46 11.96 5.88 -6.60
N PHE A 47 11.48 4.68 -6.32
CA PHE A 47 12.30 3.46 -6.28
C PHE A 47 12.08 2.63 -7.54
N ALA A 48 13.16 2.23 -8.20
CA ALA A 48 13.09 1.42 -9.40
C ALA A 48 13.12 -0.08 -9.07
N PRO A 49 12.26 -0.90 -9.67
CA PRO A 49 12.49 -2.34 -9.72
C PRO A 49 13.86 -2.70 -10.30
N PHE A 50 14.35 -3.92 -10.06
CA PHE A 50 15.55 -4.38 -10.74
C PHE A 50 15.29 -4.58 -12.24
N PRO A 51 16.28 -4.39 -13.13
CA PRO A 51 16.08 -4.46 -14.59
C PRO A 51 15.49 -5.78 -15.11
N LYS A 52 15.69 -6.89 -14.38
CA LYS A 52 15.17 -8.22 -14.74
C LYS A 52 13.77 -8.50 -14.17
N GLU A 53 13.19 -7.58 -13.40
CA GLU A 53 11.84 -7.74 -12.85
C GLU A 53 10.79 -7.42 -13.90
N ASP A 54 9.95 -8.40 -14.22
CA ASP A 54 8.77 -8.15 -15.04
C ASP A 54 7.63 -7.57 -14.21
N ILE A 55 7.44 -6.25 -14.36
CA ILE A 55 6.41 -5.50 -13.66
C ILE A 55 4.99 -5.81 -14.16
N SER A 56 4.83 -6.39 -15.34
CA SER A 56 3.53 -6.87 -15.82
C SER A 56 3.01 -8.05 -14.98
N HIS A 57 3.92 -8.79 -14.34
CA HIS A 57 3.61 -9.89 -13.43
C HIS A 57 3.56 -9.47 -11.96
N TYR A 58 3.71 -8.18 -11.65
CA TYR A 58 3.59 -7.71 -10.28
C TYR A 58 2.20 -8.04 -9.70
N ARG A 59 2.19 -8.42 -8.42
CA ARG A 59 0.99 -8.71 -7.64
C ARG A 59 1.05 -7.93 -6.35
N LEU A 60 -0.09 -7.41 -5.94
CA LEU A 60 -0.27 -6.85 -4.60
C LEU A 60 -0.14 -7.97 -3.56
N PHE A 61 0.06 -7.62 -2.29
CA PHE A 61 0.19 -8.60 -1.20
C PHE A 61 -0.95 -9.64 -1.19
N THR A 62 -2.16 -9.19 -1.53
CA THR A 62 -3.40 -9.98 -1.61
C THR A 62 -3.63 -10.61 -3.01
N GLY A 63 -2.67 -10.50 -3.93
CA GLY A 63 -2.66 -11.19 -5.22
C GLY A 63 -3.42 -10.50 -6.35
N GLU A 64 -4.06 -9.35 -6.13
CA GLU A 64 -4.61 -8.55 -7.22
C GLU A 64 -3.49 -8.03 -8.14
N SER A 65 -3.76 -8.00 -9.45
CA SER A 65 -2.83 -7.50 -10.47
C SER A 65 -3.15 -6.05 -10.86
N PRO A 66 -2.34 -5.06 -10.45
CA PRO A 66 -2.46 -3.71 -10.98
C PRO A 66 -1.96 -3.65 -12.44
N SER A 67 -2.25 -2.58 -13.16
CA SER A 67 -1.58 -2.32 -14.44
C SER A 67 -0.11 -1.99 -14.21
N PRO A 68 0.79 -2.18 -15.20
CA PRO A 68 2.21 -1.87 -15.03
C PRO A 68 2.48 -0.44 -14.54
N LEU A 69 1.73 0.55 -15.05
CA LEU A 69 1.84 1.94 -14.59
C LEU A 69 1.44 2.11 -13.12
N SER A 70 0.37 1.44 -12.68
CA SER A 70 -0.02 1.47 -11.26
C SER A 70 0.98 0.72 -10.39
N ALA A 71 1.56 -0.37 -10.89
CA ALA A 71 2.56 -1.15 -10.17
C ALA A 71 3.79 -0.32 -9.81
N ILE A 72 4.31 0.48 -10.75
CA ILE A 72 5.51 1.31 -10.48
C ILE A 72 5.23 2.35 -9.39
N HIS A 73 4.05 2.98 -9.38
CA HIS A 73 3.67 3.91 -8.31
C HIS A 73 3.59 3.20 -6.96
N ILE A 74 2.85 2.08 -6.91
CA ILE A 74 2.66 1.31 -5.68
C ILE A 74 3.99 0.79 -5.14
N ILE A 75 4.89 0.29 -6.00
CA ILE A 75 6.23 -0.14 -5.59
C ILE A 75 6.99 1.03 -4.94
N GLY A 76 6.93 2.24 -5.52
CA GLY A 76 7.57 3.42 -4.94
C GLY A 76 7.01 3.78 -3.56
N GLU A 77 5.68 3.77 -3.41
CA GLU A 77 4.98 4.06 -2.15
C GLU A 77 5.30 3.01 -1.08
N GLU A 78 5.25 1.74 -1.45
CA GLU A 78 5.56 0.59 -0.59
C GLU A 78 7.04 0.59 -0.17
N CYS A 79 7.97 1.02 -1.03
CA CYS A 79 9.37 1.21 -0.65
C CYS A 79 9.53 2.27 0.44
N CYS A 80 8.86 3.42 0.29
CA CYS A 80 8.88 4.45 1.31
C CYS A 80 8.32 3.92 2.64
N ARG A 81 7.18 3.22 2.59
CA ARG A 81 6.56 2.57 3.75
C ARG A 81 7.49 1.55 4.41
N ALA A 82 8.08 0.68 3.61
CA ALA A 82 8.98 -0.37 4.08
C ALA A 82 10.20 0.21 4.80
N LEU A 83 10.84 1.25 4.25
CA LEU A 83 11.97 1.90 4.90
C LEU A 83 11.61 2.53 6.24
N LEU A 84 10.41 3.14 6.36
CA LEU A 84 9.90 3.66 7.63
C LEU A 84 9.71 2.54 8.67
N LEU A 85 9.07 1.43 8.28
CA LEU A 85 8.77 0.33 9.20
C LEU A 85 10.00 -0.52 9.60
N LEU A 86 11.02 -0.58 8.73
CA LEU A 86 12.28 -1.24 9.08
C LEU A 86 13.04 -0.47 10.19
N GLY A 87 12.80 0.85 10.33
CA GLY A 87 13.32 1.66 11.43
C GLY A 87 14.85 1.84 11.42
N ILE A 88 15.51 1.65 10.26
CA ILE A 88 16.95 1.86 10.12
C ILE A 88 17.21 3.31 9.70
N HIS A 89 17.56 4.15 10.67
CA HIS A 89 17.81 5.57 10.46
C HIS A 89 19.28 5.82 10.13
N ASN A 90 19.54 6.25 8.89
CA ASN A 90 20.84 6.79 8.47
C ASN A 90 20.62 7.85 7.37
N HIS A 91 21.67 8.59 7.03
CA HIS A 91 21.60 9.67 6.03
C HIS A 91 21.12 9.18 4.65
N LYS A 92 21.58 8.01 4.19
CA LYS A 92 21.21 7.44 2.88
C LYS A 92 19.71 7.11 2.83
N THR A 93 19.19 6.41 3.84
CA THR A 93 17.77 6.06 3.97
C THR A 93 16.90 7.33 4.05
N THR A 94 17.29 8.29 4.89
CA THR A 94 16.53 9.54 5.10
C THR A 94 16.47 10.35 3.81
N THR A 95 17.60 10.49 3.11
CA THR A 95 17.67 11.16 1.81
C THR A 95 16.80 10.47 0.77
N ALA A 96 16.85 9.14 0.70
CA ALA A 96 16.06 8.38 -0.27
C ALA A 96 14.56 8.55 -0.05
N ILE A 97 14.10 8.46 1.22
CA ILE A 97 12.70 8.74 1.58
C ILE A 97 12.34 10.18 1.23
N SER A 98 13.18 11.17 1.59
CA SER A 98 12.93 12.58 1.31
C SER A 98 12.68 12.84 -0.18
N LYS A 99 13.60 12.39 -1.04
CA LYS A 99 13.50 12.56 -2.50
C LYS A 99 12.25 11.91 -3.09
N ALA A 100 11.91 10.69 -2.64
CA ALA A 100 10.70 10.02 -3.10
C ALA A 100 9.42 10.77 -2.68
N ASN A 101 9.43 11.39 -1.49
CA ASN A 101 8.29 12.16 -1.01
C ASN A 101 8.09 13.48 -1.74
N GLU A 102 9.15 14.13 -2.21
CA GLU A 102 9.01 15.35 -3.01
C GLU A 102 8.10 15.07 -4.22
N VAL A 103 8.29 13.92 -4.88
CA VAL A 103 7.44 13.49 -5.99
C VAL A 103 6.01 13.17 -5.54
N ILE A 104 5.84 12.51 -4.39
CA ILE A 104 4.50 12.25 -3.84
C ILE A 104 3.79 13.57 -3.55
N VAL A 105 4.42 14.49 -2.83
CA VAL A 105 3.88 15.80 -2.46
C VAL A 105 3.56 16.63 -3.71
N VAL A 106 4.48 16.73 -4.66
CA VAL A 106 4.27 17.48 -5.90
C VAL A 106 3.09 16.90 -6.69
N ASN A 107 3.03 15.58 -6.85
CA ASN A 107 2.00 14.93 -7.66
C ASN A 107 0.64 14.78 -6.96
N HIS A 108 0.61 14.69 -5.64
CA HIS A 108 -0.60 14.46 -4.85
C HIS A 108 -1.15 15.75 -4.24
N LEU A 109 -0.29 16.53 -3.56
CA LEU A 109 -0.70 17.69 -2.77
C LEU A 109 -0.65 19.01 -3.55
N GLN A 110 0.31 19.15 -4.47
CA GLN A 110 0.59 20.42 -5.15
C GLN A 110 0.08 20.49 -6.60
N ARG A 111 -0.49 19.41 -7.15
CA ARG A 111 -1.13 19.49 -8.47
C ARG A 111 -2.30 20.49 -8.43
N LYS A 112 -2.10 21.66 -9.06
CA LYS A 112 -3.21 22.47 -9.59
C LYS A 112 -3.99 21.54 -10.51
N ARG A 113 -5.25 21.29 -10.19
CA ARG A 113 -6.12 20.34 -10.92
C ARG A 113 -5.98 20.58 -12.42
N ASN A 114 -5.59 19.53 -13.15
CA ASN A 114 -5.99 19.46 -14.55
C ASN A 114 -7.53 19.41 -14.54
N PRO A 115 -8.26 20.29 -15.24
CA PRO A 115 -9.73 20.24 -15.29
C PRO A 115 -10.28 18.89 -15.80
N LYS A 116 -9.44 18.06 -16.44
CA LYS A 116 -9.75 16.68 -16.85
C LYS A 116 -9.54 15.63 -15.75
N GLN A 117 -9.12 16.01 -14.55
CA GLN A 117 -8.81 15.08 -13.47
C GLN A 117 -10.10 14.65 -12.75
N THR A 118 -10.41 13.36 -12.82
CA THR A 118 -11.69 12.78 -12.38
C THR A 118 -11.76 12.46 -10.87
N PHE A 119 -10.62 12.46 -10.15
CA PHE A 119 -10.56 12.02 -8.75
C PHE A 119 -10.35 13.18 -7.74
N PRO A 120 -10.91 13.08 -6.51
CA PRO A 120 -10.69 14.07 -5.43
C PRO A 120 -9.22 14.22 -5.00
N LYS A 121 -8.88 15.33 -4.32
CA LYS A 121 -7.52 15.63 -3.81
C LYS A 121 -6.92 14.53 -2.92
N ALA A 122 -7.75 13.70 -2.30
CA ALA A 122 -7.30 12.62 -1.42
C ALA A 122 -6.86 11.34 -2.16
N PHE A 123 -6.87 11.35 -3.51
CA PHE A 123 -6.39 10.26 -4.35
C PHE A 123 -5.00 10.55 -4.90
N PHE A 124 -4.25 9.50 -5.22
CA PHE A 124 -3.01 9.63 -5.97
C PHE A 124 -3.31 9.84 -7.47
N CYS A 125 -3.12 8.81 -8.30
CA CYS A 125 -3.49 8.84 -9.71
C CYS A 125 -4.74 8.00 -10.03
N CYS A 126 -5.04 6.97 -9.23
CA CYS A 126 -6.18 6.08 -9.37
C CYS A 126 -6.46 5.36 -8.03
N PRO A 127 -7.64 4.73 -7.83
CA PRO A 127 -7.97 4.02 -6.60
C PRO A 127 -6.93 3.00 -6.13
N LYS A 128 -6.29 2.27 -7.05
CA LYS A 128 -5.27 1.26 -6.73
C LYS A 128 -4.01 1.88 -6.13
N CYS A 129 -3.51 2.96 -6.73
CA CYS A 129 -2.32 3.65 -6.21
C CYS A 129 -2.65 4.41 -4.92
N THR A 130 -3.87 4.92 -4.78
CA THR A 130 -4.32 5.55 -3.54
C THR A 130 -4.19 4.62 -2.32
N CYS A 131 -4.42 3.31 -2.47
CA CYS A 131 -4.18 2.36 -1.40
C CYS A 131 -2.69 2.31 -0.98
N GLY A 132 -1.75 2.22 -1.92
CA GLY A 132 -0.31 2.25 -1.63
C GLY A 132 0.10 3.56 -0.94
N LEU A 133 -0.42 4.69 -1.42
CA LEU A 133 -0.23 6.00 -0.80
C LEU A 133 -0.72 6.04 0.66
N TRP A 134 -1.92 5.55 0.93
CA TRP A 134 -2.47 5.54 2.30
C TRP A 134 -1.66 4.64 3.22
N ARG A 135 -1.22 3.46 2.76
CA ARG A 135 -0.32 2.60 3.54
C ARG A 135 1.02 3.28 3.82
N HIS A 136 1.54 4.05 2.87
CA HIS A 136 2.72 4.87 3.11
C HIS A 136 2.49 5.93 4.21
N TYR A 137 1.36 6.65 4.15
CA TYR A 137 1.05 7.64 5.18
C TYR A 137 0.69 7.03 6.53
N SER A 138 0.12 5.82 6.59
CA SER A 138 -0.16 5.16 7.87
C SER A 138 1.11 4.76 8.63
N ALA A 139 2.23 4.57 7.92
CA ALA A 139 3.54 4.36 8.54
C ALA A 139 4.19 5.66 9.06
N ARG A 140 3.53 6.82 8.93
CA ARG A 140 4.01 8.12 9.41
C ARG A 140 3.17 8.62 10.57
N THR A 141 3.83 9.23 11.53
CA THR A 141 3.21 9.88 12.69
C THR A 141 3.37 11.40 12.59
N ASN A 142 2.63 12.05 11.66
CA ASN A 142 2.60 13.51 11.57
C ASN A 142 1.25 14.06 11.06
N ALA A 143 1.00 15.34 11.33
CA ALA A 143 -0.26 16.01 11.00
C ALA A 143 -0.62 15.98 9.50
N THR A 144 0.38 15.97 8.61
CA THR A 144 0.13 15.84 7.17
C THR A 144 -0.43 14.45 6.83
N ALA A 145 0.15 13.40 7.41
CA ALA A 145 -0.33 12.03 7.23
C ALA A 145 -1.77 11.87 7.73
N GLU A 146 -2.06 12.34 8.95
CA GLU A 146 -3.41 12.31 9.51
C GLU A 146 -4.42 13.04 8.63
N LYS A 147 -4.06 14.22 8.12
CA LYS A 147 -4.92 14.99 7.21
C LYS A 147 -5.19 14.22 5.92
N VAL A 148 -4.16 13.69 5.27
CA VAL A 148 -4.30 12.92 4.01
C VAL A 148 -5.18 11.70 4.23
N LEU A 149 -4.96 10.94 5.30
CA LEU A 149 -5.75 9.76 5.62
C LEU A 149 -7.21 10.12 5.96
N SER A 150 -7.43 11.17 6.75
CA SER A 150 -8.78 11.66 7.08
C SER A 150 -9.57 12.06 5.84
N ASP A 151 -8.96 12.84 4.93
CA ASP A 151 -9.57 13.23 3.67
C ASP A 151 -9.76 12.02 2.74
N GLY A 152 -8.83 11.06 2.78
CA GLY A 152 -8.90 9.77 2.07
C GLY A 152 -10.10 8.94 2.48
N MET A 153 -10.34 8.79 3.79
CA MET A 153 -11.47 8.02 4.31
C MET A 153 -12.82 8.68 3.96
N LYS A 154 -12.90 10.02 4.03
CA LYS A 154 -14.10 10.75 3.57
C LYS A 154 -14.37 10.48 2.09
N ALA A 155 -13.32 10.48 1.27
CA ALA A 155 -13.46 10.21 -0.14
C ALA A 155 -13.85 8.75 -0.40
N LEU A 156 -13.20 7.78 0.26
CA LEU A 156 -13.52 6.35 0.13
C LEU A 156 -15.00 6.05 0.41
N LYS A 157 -15.58 6.69 1.43
CA LYS A 157 -17.01 6.58 1.75
C LYS A 157 -17.92 6.92 0.56
N GLN A 158 -17.54 7.91 -0.25
CA GLN A 158 -18.31 8.31 -1.45
C GLN A 158 -18.25 7.27 -2.57
N TRP A 159 -17.29 6.34 -2.52
CA TRP A 159 -17.08 5.28 -3.51
C TRP A 159 -17.66 3.93 -3.09
N ARG A 160 -18.39 3.87 -1.98
CA ARG A 160 -19.12 2.67 -1.55
C ARG A 160 -20.08 2.21 -2.64
N ASN A 161 -20.09 0.90 -2.92
CA ASN A 161 -20.95 0.30 -3.95
C ASN A 161 -22.32 -0.17 -3.43
N GLY A 162 -22.65 0.10 -2.16
CA GLY A 162 -23.88 -0.35 -1.49
C GLY A 162 -23.90 -1.85 -1.12
N LYS A 163 -22.84 -2.61 -1.44
CA LYS A 163 -22.75 -4.07 -1.27
C LYS A 163 -21.58 -4.49 -0.37
N GLY A 164 -21.11 -3.59 0.49
CA GLY A 164 -19.97 -3.85 1.37
C GLY A 164 -18.61 -3.82 0.67
N GLY A 165 -18.52 -3.16 -0.49
CA GLY A 165 -17.26 -2.85 -1.16
C GLY A 165 -17.21 -1.44 -1.73
N TRP A 166 -16.18 -1.16 -2.53
CA TRP A 166 -15.94 0.15 -3.13
C TRP A 166 -15.72 0.03 -4.64
N THR A 167 -16.30 0.95 -5.40
CA THR A 167 -16.21 0.99 -6.87
C THR A 167 -14.78 1.34 -7.29
N GLN A 168 -14.23 0.62 -8.27
CA GLN A 168 -12.85 0.76 -8.82
C GLN A 168 -11.67 0.45 -7.87
N PHE A 169 -11.90 0.29 -6.57
CA PHE A 169 -10.88 -0.09 -5.61
C PHE A 169 -10.60 -1.62 -5.63
N PRO A 170 -9.35 -2.06 -5.48
CA PRO A 170 -9.02 -3.48 -5.34
C PRO A 170 -9.51 -3.99 -3.99
N ALA A 171 -10.49 -4.89 -3.97
CA ALA A 171 -11.26 -5.21 -2.76
C ALA A 171 -10.38 -5.68 -1.58
N TYR A 172 -9.52 -6.68 -1.77
CA TYR A 172 -8.73 -7.24 -0.67
C TYR A 172 -7.58 -6.33 -0.29
N TYR A 173 -6.93 -5.69 -1.26
CA TYR A 173 -5.86 -4.74 -0.99
C TYR A 173 -6.38 -3.47 -0.27
N THR A 174 -7.63 -3.08 -0.53
CA THR A 174 -8.29 -1.98 0.22
C THR A 174 -8.55 -2.38 1.65
N LEU A 175 -9.09 -3.58 1.91
CA LEU A 175 -9.25 -4.10 3.27
C LEU A 175 -7.90 -4.18 4.00
N PHE A 176 -6.87 -4.71 3.34
CA PHE A 176 -5.52 -4.76 3.89
C PHE A 176 -4.97 -3.37 4.24
N THR A 177 -5.21 -2.38 3.38
CA THR A 177 -4.85 -0.98 3.63
C THR A 177 -5.59 -0.43 4.86
N LEU A 178 -6.90 -0.64 4.96
CA LEU A 178 -7.71 -0.15 6.08
C LEU A 178 -7.32 -0.78 7.42
N LEU A 179 -6.86 -2.04 7.42
CA LEU A 179 -6.34 -2.71 8.62
C LEU A 179 -5.05 -2.07 9.17
N GLU A 180 -4.30 -1.35 8.35
CA GLU A 180 -3.07 -0.64 8.76
C GLU A 180 -3.32 0.82 9.16
N ILE A 181 -4.53 1.35 8.98
CA ILE A 181 -4.87 2.74 9.32
C ILE A 181 -5.58 2.74 10.68
N ASP A 182 -4.86 3.15 11.72
CA ASP A 182 -5.45 3.28 13.06
C ASP A 182 -6.23 4.59 13.21
N MET A 183 -7.41 4.63 12.57
CA MET A 183 -8.33 5.76 12.65
C MET A 183 -9.77 5.27 12.78
N PRO A 184 -10.63 5.96 13.55
CA PRO A 184 -12.05 5.62 13.66
C PRO A 184 -12.78 5.58 12.30
N GLN A 185 -12.38 6.43 11.36
CA GLN A 185 -12.95 6.48 10.02
C GLN A 185 -12.62 5.22 9.21
N ALA A 186 -11.40 4.69 9.32
CA ALA A 186 -11.02 3.43 8.68
C ALA A 186 -11.81 2.25 9.26
N ARG A 187 -11.99 2.22 10.59
CA ARG A 187 -12.84 1.21 11.27
C ARG A 187 -14.28 1.25 10.76
N LYS A 188 -14.87 2.43 10.54
CA LYS A 188 -16.21 2.56 9.94
C LYS A 188 -16.30 1.98 8.52
N GLU A 189 -15.22 2.08 7.74
CA GLU A 189 -15.17 1.46 6.41
C GLU A 189 -15.01 -0.07 6.50
N LEU A 190 -14.24 -0.57 7.48
CA LEU A 190 -14.17 -2.00 7.78
C LEU A 190 -15.53 -2.57 8.21
N THR A 191 -16.25 -1.90 9.13
CA THR A 191 -17.60 -2.28 9.55
C THR A 191 -18.58 -2.30 8.36
N TYR A 192 -18.49 -1.32 7.46
CA TYR A 192 -19.30 -1.29 6.24
C TYR A 192 -19.04 -2.52 5.35
N ALA A 193 -17.80 -3.01 5.28
CA ALA A 193 -17.44 -4.18 4.49
C ALA A 193 -17.70 -5.52 5.18
N ALA A 194 -17.88 -5.55 6.50
CA ALA A 194 -17.96 -6.76 7.33
C ALA A 194 -18.91 -7.83 6.78
N LYS A 195 -20.15 -7.47 6.48
CA LYS A 195 -21.15 -8.42 5.94
C LYS A 195 -20.71 -9.05 4.61
N SER A 196 -20.05 -8.28 3.74
CA SER A 196 -19.49 -8.83 2.50
C SER A 196 -18.30 -9.74 2.77
N CYS A 197 -17.48 -9.43 3.77
CA CYS A 197 -16.38 -10.27 4.21
C CYS A 197 -16.87 -11.63 4.72
N GLU A 198 -17.92 -11.67 5.55
CA GLU A 198 -18.57 -12.90 6.02
C GLU A 198 -19.07 -13.76 4.86
N ALA A 199 -19.84 -13.16 3.95
CA ALA A 199 -20.36 -13.87 2.79
C ALA A 199 -19.23 -14.42 1.87
N THR A 200 -18.10 -13.72 1.82
CA THR A 200 -16.95 -14.10 0.98
C THR A 200 -16.12 -15.21 1.64
N ILE A 201 -15.86 -15.13 2.94
CA ILE A 201 -15.04 -16.14 3.63
C ILE A 201 -15.71 -17.52 3.61
N THR A 202 -17.04 -17.58 3.72
CA THR A 202 -17.79 -18.84 3.62
C THR A 202 -17.67 -19.51 2.25
N LYS A 203 -17.38 -18.75 1.19
CA LYS A 203 -17.17 -19.28 -0.17
C LYS A 203 -15.74 -19.76 -0.40
N LEU A 204 -14.77 -19.26 0.36
CA LEU A 204 -13.34 -19.52 0.19
C LEU A 204 -12.82 -20.71 1.02
N ARG A 205 -13.69 -21.65 1.45
CA ARG A 205 -13.43 -22.71 2.46
C ARG A 205 -12.12 -23.52 2.32
N ALA A 206 -11.52 -23.59 1.13
CA ALA A 206 -10.23 -24.24 0.91
C ALA A 206 -9.31 -23.35 0.04
N PRO A 207 -8.67 -22.31 0.61
CA PRO A 207 -7.79 -21.45 -0.16
C PRO A 207 -6.57 -22.24 -0.65
N ARG A 208 -6.33 -22.27 -1.96
CA ARG A 208 -5.14 -22.89 -2.56
C ARG A 208 -4.14 -21.81 -2.96
N GLY A 209 -2.91 -21.95 -2.48
CA GLY A 209 -1.81 -21.04 -2.77
C GLY A 209 -1.80 -19.78 -1.89
N THR A 210 -0.65 -19.10 -1.90
CA THR A 210 -0.32 -18.00 -0.97
C THR A 210 -1.32 -16.86 -1.00
N TYR A 211 -1.74 -16.39 -2.18
CA TYR A 211 -2.65 -15.25 -2.27
C TYR A 211 -4.07 -15.57 -1.81
N ALA A 212 -4.56 -16.79 -2.06
CA ALA A 212 -5.87 -17.21 -1.57
C ALA A 212 -5.87 -17.25 -0.04
N GLN A 213 -4.79 -17.77 0.56
CA GLN A 213 -4.63 -17.80 2.02
C GLN A 213 -4.59 -16.38 2.60
N ARG A 214 -3.75 -15.49 2.05
CA ARG A 214 -3.65 -14.10 2.50
C ARG A 214 -4.99 -13.36 2.42
N ARG A 215 -5.79 -13.58 1.37
CA ARG A 215 -7.14 -13.00 1.27
C ARG A 215 -8.04 -13.48 2.40
N VAL A 216 -8.05 -14.79 2.69
CA VAL A 216 -8.82 -15.34 3.82
C VAL A 216 -8.35 -14.72 5.14
N ASP A 217 -7.05 -14.59 5.35
CA ASP A 217 -6.51 -14.02 6.58
C ASP A 217 -6.86 -12.53 6.74
N VAL A 218 -6.82 -11.76 5.65
CA VAL A 218 -7.31 -10.37 5.64
C VAL A 218 -8.78 -10.32 6.03
N LEU A 219 -9.64 -11.14 5.42
CA LEU A 219 -11.06 -11.18 5.76
C LEU A 219 -11.29 -11.53 7.25
N LYS A 220 -10.59 -12.54 7.77
CA LYS A 220 -10.68 -12.92 9.19
C LYS A 220 -10.31 -11.76 10.11
N ARG A 221 -9.23 -11.04 9.80
CA ARG A 221 -8.76 -9.91 10.61
C ARG A 221 -9.72 -8.72 10.56
N VAL A 222 -10.39 -8.50 9.43
CA VAL A 222 -11.48 -7.51 9.34
C VAL A 222 -12.59 -7.90 10.31
N LEU A 223 -13.06 -9.16 10.25
CA LEU A 223 -14.17 -9.65 11.07
C LEU A 223 -13.85 -9.70 12.58
N SER A 224 -12.58 -9.83 12.96
CA SER A 224 -12.19 -9.77 14.38
C SER A 224 -12.16 -8.37 14.98
N LEU A 225 -12.32 -7.31 14.17
CA LEU A 225 -12.21 -5.91 14.60
C LEU A 225 -13.55 -5.16 14.60
N VAL A 226 -14.63 -5.79 14.14
CA VAL A 226 -15.94 -5.18 13.87
C VAL A 226 -17.05 -5.84 14.66
#